data_AF-A0A512UIQ0-F1
#
_entry.id   AF-A0A512UIQ0-F1
#
_cell.length_a   1.000
_cell.length_b   1.000
_cell.length_c   1.000
_cell.angle_alpha   90.00
_cell.angle_beta   90.00
_cell.angle_gamma   90.00
#
_symmetry.space_group_name_H-M   'P 1'
#
loop_
_entity.id
_entity.type
_entity.pdbx_description
1 polymer ?
#
loop_
_entity_poly.entity_id
_entity_poly.type
_entity_poly.pdbx_seq_one_letter_code
_entity_poly.pdbx_strand_id
1 'polypeptide(L)'
;MYDDYEEYSGDEDFNEDSLTNEEYDALYAAIPAVKAELQSYNTQIEELDIKEALYYNYFEVAAAIDELKKRFPKKKGMFKKLY
;
A
#
# COMPACT_ATOMS: atom_id res chain seq x y z
N MET A 1 -16.15 28.36 -25.33
CA MET A 1 -16.02 28.76 -23.93
C MET A 1 -16.31 27.52 -23.09
N TYR A 2 -15.26 26.78 -22.73
CA TYR A 2 -14.95 26.27 -21.39
C TYR A 2 -13.78 25.29 -21.56
N ASP A 3 -12.64 25.80 -21.14
CA ASP A 3 -11.40 25.12 -20.85
C ASP A 3 -11.62 23.91 -19.93
N ASP A 4 -10.78 22.89 -20.13
CA ASP A 4 -10.16 22.12 -19.06
C ASP A 4 -11.05 21.23 -18.17
N TYR A 5 -11.10 19.93 -18.51
CA TYR A 5 -11.07 18.88 -17.50
C TYR A 5 -10.20 17.75 -18.03
N GLU A 6 -8.91 17.95 -17.81
CA GLU A 6 -7.98 16.97 -17.25
C GLU A 6 -8.00 15.57 -17.88
N GLU A 7 -7.03 15.39 -18.77
CA GLU A 7 -6.18 14.20 -18.86
C GLU A 7 -6.45 13.19 -17.75
N TYR A 8 -7.30 12.20 -18.06
CA TYR A 8 -7.49 10.97 -17.29
C TYR A 8 -6.18 10.15 -17.40
N SER A 9 -5.11 10.65 -16.80
CA SER A 9 -3.90 9.88 -16.51
C SER A 9 -4.30 8.86 -15.45
N GLY A 10 -4.70 7.67 -15.92
CA GLY A 10 -5.26 6.56 -15.14
C GLY A 10 -4.26 5.87 -14.22
N ASP A 11 -3.60 6.63 -13.36
CA ASP A 11 -3.11 6.18 -12.07
C ASP A 11 -4.15 6.66 -11.06
N GLU A 12 -5.20 5.86 -10.80
CA GLU A 12 -6.10 6.13 -9.68
C GLU A 12 -5.30 5.95 -8.39
N ASP A 13 -4.62 7.01 -7.95
CA ASP A 13 -4.01 7.06 -6.62
C ASP A 13 -5.07 6.65 -5.59
N PHE A 14 -4.66 5.82 -4.63
CA PHE A 14 -5.56 5.32 -3.60
C PHE A 14 -6.32 6.48 -2.92
N ASN A 15 -7.64 6.52 -3.09
CA ASN A 15 -8.49 7.54 -2.51
C ASN A 15 -9.42 6.95 -1.43
N GLU A 16 -9.06 7.20 -0.17
CA GLU A 16 -9.80 6.70 0.99
C GLU A 16 -11.25 7.21 1.04
N ASP A 17 -11.53 8.43 0.58
CA ASP A 17 -12.88 9.01 0.54
C ASP A 17 -13.79 8.36 -0.53
N SER A 18 -13.20 7.61 -1.46
CA SER A 18 -13.96 6.86 -2.49
C SER A 18 -14.41 5.48 -2.02
N LEU A 19 -13.94 5.02 -0.86
CA LEU A 19 -14.31 3.73 -0.30
C LEU A 19 -15.74 3.75 0.23
N THR A 20 -16.46 2.64 0.02
CA THR A 20 -17.70 2.39 0.75
C THR A 20 -17.42 2.14 2.24
N ASN A 21 -18.43 2.28 3.10
CA ASN A 21 -18.28 1.98 4.52
C ASN A 21 -17.75 0.56 4.79
N GLU A 22 -18.19 -0.42 3.99
CA GLU A 22 -17.76 -1.82 4.13
C GLU A 22 -16.27 -1.99 3.79
N GLU A 23 -15.82 -1.33 2.72
CA GLU A 23 -14.42 -1.33 2.30
C GLU A 23 -13.53 -0.56 3.29
N TYR A 24 -14.01 0.56 3.80
CA TYR A 24 -13.33 1.33 4.84
C TYR A 24 -13.15 0.48 6.11
N ASP A 25 -14.21 -0.20 6.56
CA ASP A 25 -14.12 -1.11 7.72
C ASP A 25 -13.16 -2.27 7.45
N ALA A 26 -13.19 -2.87 6.25
CA ALA A 26 -12.28 -3.95 5.88
C ALA A 26 -10.81 -3.50 5.85
N LEU A 27 -10.55 -2.32 5.28
CA LEU A 27 -9.22 -1.70 5.24
C LEU A 27 -8.65 -1.53 6.64
N TYR A 28 -9.41 -0.88 7.53
CA TYR A 28 -8.97 -0.60 8.90
C TYR A 28 -8.92 -1.85 9.79
N ALA A 29 -9.70 -2.88 9.50
CA ALA A 29 -9.56 -4.20 10.13
C ALA A 29 -8.28 -4.93 9.70
N ALA A 30 -7.85 -4.76 8.45
CA ALA A 30 -6.69 -5.45 7.88
C ALA A 30 -5.34 -4.76 8.19
N ILE A 31 -5.31 -3.42 8.26
CA ILE A 31 -4.12 -2.62 8.59
C ILE A 31 -3.30 -3.19 9.76
N PRO A 32 -3.87 -3.48 10.96
CA PRO A 32 -3.07 -3.95 12.09
C PRO A 32 -2.36 -5.28 11.82
N ALA A 33 -3.00 -6.20 11.07
CA ALA A 33 -2.41 -7.49 10.72
C ALA A 33 -1.22 -7.33 9.73
N VAL A 34 -1.40 -6.48 8.71
CA VAL A 34 -0.33 -6.16 7.75
C VAL A 34 0.82 -5.46 8.45
N LYS A 35 0.53 -4.45 9.28
CA LYS A 35 1.52 -3.64 10.00
C LYS A 35 2.36 -4.49 10.95
N ALA A 36 1.78 -5.45 11.66
CA ALA A 36 2.52 -6.35 12.55
C ALA A 36 3.56 -7.19 11.80
N GLU A 37 3.19 -7.74 10.65
CA GLU A 37 4.09 -8.53 9.81
C GLU A 37 5.19 -7.66 9.17
N LEU A 38 4.81 -6.46 8.69
CA LEU A 38 5.73 -5.55 8.04
C LEU A 38 6.68 -4.87 9.02
N GLN A 39 6.27 -4.60 10.27
CA GLN A 39 7.18 -4.08 11.30
C GLN A 39 8.38 -5.00 11.52
N SER A 40 8.18 -6.31 11.43
CA SER A 40 9.27 -7.31 11.55
C SER A 40 10.09 -7.44 10.26
N TYR A 41 9.60 -6.91 9.14
CA TYR A 41 10.21 -7.04 7.81
C TYR A 41 10.92 -5.76 7.35
N ASN A 42 10.21 -4.63 7.34
CA ASN A 42 10.69 -3.30 6.96
C ASN A 42 9.83 -2.21 7.63
N THR A 43 10.42 -1.46 8.56
CA THR A 43 9.73 -0.39 9.31
C THR A 43 9.60 0.92 8.54
N GLN A 44 10.07 0.98 7.28
CA GLN A 44 9.97 2.18 6.44
C GLN A 44 8.71 2.20 5.57
N ILE A 45 7.95 1.10 5.56
CA ILE A 45 6.70 1.04 4.79
C ILE A 45 5.70 1.94 5.51
N GLU A 46 5.22 2.97 4.81
CA GLU A 46 4.28 3.93 5.38
C GLU A 46 2.87 3.33 5.40
N GLU A 47 2.01 3.91 6.24
CA GLU A 47 0.63 3.42 6.32
C GLU A 47 -0.14 3.65 5.02
N LEU A 48 0.20 4.70 4.27
CA LEU A 48 -0.36 4.96 2.94
C LEU A 48 -0.06 3.82 1.97
N ASP A 49 1.19 3.33 1.94
CA ASP A 49 1.57 2.17 1.12
C ASP A 49 0.78 0.92 1.51
N ILE A 50 0.58 0.71 2.81
CA ILE A 50 -0.23 -0.41 3.33
C ILE A 50 -1.66 -0.30 2.85
N LYS A 51 -2.25 0.89 2.94
CA LYS A 51 -3.63 1.15 2.51
C LYS A 51 -3.81 0.92 1.02
N GLU A 52 -2.90 1.46 0.22
CA GLU A 52 -2.89 1.29 -1.23
C GLU A 52 -2.78 -0.19 -1.60
N ALA A 53 -1.83 -0.92 -1.01
CA ALA A 53 -1.64 -2.33 -1.29
C ALA A 53 -2.86 -3.17 -0.87
N LEU A 54 -3.52 -2.84 0.25
CA LEU A 54 -4.76 -3.48 0.65
C LEU A 54 -5.87 -3.22 -0.37
N TYR A 55 -6.06 -1.97 -0.79
CA TYR A 55 -7.08 -1.60 -1.77
C TYR A 55 -6.91 -2.37 -3.09
N TYR A 56 -5.71 -2.35 -3.68
CA TYR A 56 -5.42 -3.04 -4.93
C TYR A 56 -5.49 -4.58 -4.84
N ASN A 57 -5.44 -5.12 -3.62
CA ASN A 57 -5.56 -6.55 -3.36
C ASN A 57 -6.91 -6.92 -2.73
N TYR A 58 -7.97 -6.11 -2.90
CA TYR A 58 -9.31 -6.40 -2.37
C TYR A 58 -9.32 -6.66 -0.84
N PHE A 59 -8.50 -5.92 -0.10
CA PHE A 59 -8.31 -6.02 1.35
C PHE A 59 -7.78 -7.38 1.84
N GLU A 60 -7.25 -8.21 0.93
CA GLU A 60 -6.60 -9.47 1.27
C GLU A 60 -5.21 -9.23 1.89
N VAL A 61 -5.13 -9.42 3.20
CA VAL A 61 -3.91 -9.24 4.01
C VAL A 61 -2.71 -9.97 3.41
N ALA A 62 -2.87 -11.23 3.02
CA ALA A 62 -1.77 -12.04 2.49
C ALA A 62 -1.23 -11.52 1.15
N ALA A 63 -2.13 -11.11 0.25
CA ALA A 63 -1.78 -10.59 -1.06
C ALA A 63 -1.14 -9.19 -0.94
N ALA A 64 -1.70 -8.31 -0.11
CA ALA A 64 -1.12 -7.00 0.18
C ALA A 64 0.29 -7.11 0.78
N ILE A 65 0.52 -8.06 1.68
CA ILE A 65 1.86 -8.31 2.24
C ILE A 65 2.86 -8.77 1.17
N ASP A 66 2.45 -9.65 0.26
CA ASP A 66 3.32 -10.15 -0.82
C ASP A 66 3.70 -9.02 -1.79
N GLU A 67 2.71 -8.21 -2.19
CA GLU A 67 2.89 -6.99 -2.99
C GLU A 67 3.86 -6.01 -2.30
N LEU A 68 3.65 -5.71 -1.01
CA LEU A 68 4.49 -4.81 -0.24
C LEU A 68 5.91 -5.35 -0.05
N LYS A 69 6.08 -6.65 0.12
CA LYS A 69 7.41 -7.29 0.19
C LYS A 69 8.16 -7.22 -1.14
N LYS A 70 7.45 -7.18 -2.28
CA LYS A 70 8.03 -6.98 -3.61
C LYS A 70 8.41 -5.52 -3.86
N ARG A 71 7.53 -4.58 -3.52
CA ARG A 71 7.75 -3.12 -3.68
C ARG A 71 8.81 -2.59 -2.72
N PHE A 72 8.74 -3.00 -1.46
CA PHE A 72 9.62 -2.56 -0.38
C PHE A 72 10.45 -3.74 0.11
N PRO A 73 11.53 -4.13 -0.61
CA PRO A 73 12.34 -5.26 -0.21
C PRO A 73 12.87 -5.09 1.21
N LYS A 74 13.01 -6.22 1.91
CA LYS A 74 13.54 -6.32 3.27
C LYS A 74 14.76 -5.45 3.36
N LYS A 75 14.78 -4.50 4.30
CA LYS A 75 15.86 -3.53 4.45
C LYS A 75 17.15 -4.33 4.61
N LYS A 76 17.86 -4.50 3.50
CA LYS A 76 19.07 -5.31 3.46
C LYS A 76 20.01 -4.50 4.31
N GLY A 77 20.37 -5.04 5.48
CA GLY A 77 21.53 -4.58 6.20
C GLY A 77 22.60 -4.29 5.16
N MET A 78 23.14 -3.09 5.27
CA MET A 78 24.13 -2.43 4.43
C MET A 78 25.39 -3.30 4.21
N PHE A 79 25.21 -4.50 3.64
CA PHE A 79 26.24 -5.47 3.35
C PHE A 79 26.84 -5.04 2.02
N LYS A 80 27.82 -4.14 2.17
CA LYS A 80 29.01 -3.95 1.32
C LYS A 80 29.03 -4.90 0.11
N LYS A 81 28.99 -4.31 -1.09
CA LYS A 81 29.98 -4.69 -2.09
C LYS A 81 30.98 -3.54 -2.18
N LEU A 82 32.04 -3.64 -1.38
CA LEU A 82 33.35 -3.17 -1.82
C LEU A 82 33.80 -4.22 -2.85
N TYR A 83 33.83 -3.85 -4.13
CA TYR A 83 34.73 -4.43 -5.12
C TYR A 83 35.14 -3.31 -6.07
#